data_AF-A0A3B0RRW3-F1
#
_entry.id   AF-A0A3B0RRW3-F1
#
_cell.length_a   1.000
_cell.length_b   1.000
_cell.length_c   1.000
_cell.angle_alpha   90.00
_cell.angle_beta   90.00
_cell.angle_gamma   90.00
#
_symmetry.space_group_name_H-M   'P 1'
#
loop_
_entity.id
_entity.type
_entity.pdbx_description
1 polymer ?
#
loop_
_entity_poly.entity_id
_entity_poly.type
_entity_poly.pdbx_seq_one_letter_code
_entity_poly.pdbx_strand_id
1 'polypeptide(L)'
;MDALRIAATGMDAQQTRVAVISNNIANMSTTAFSTRRAEFVDLHYQQIRAPGAISSSTGLIAPGGIELGLGVRMSTVSVNIEQGALRQTSSDLDLAVEGRGFF
;
A
#
# COMPACT_ATOMS: atom_id res chain seq x y z
N MET A 1 -23.98 5.24 6.62
CA MET A 1 -23.30 3.99 7.05
C MET A 1 -21.83 4.05 6.62
N ASP A 2 -21.14 5.16 6.89
CA ASP A 2 -19.80 5.40 6.32
C ASP A 2 -18.69 4.75 7.14
N ALA A 3 -18.87 4.63 8.45
CA ALA A 3 -17.94 3.95 9.34
C ALA A 3 -17.73 2.47 8.96
N LEU A 4 -18.80 1.74 8.62
CA LEU A 4 -18.71 0.35 8.21
C LEU A 4 -17.96 0.20 6.87
N ARG A 5 -18.17 1.13 5.93
CA ARG A 5 -17.48 1.12 4.64
C ARG A 5 -15.98 1.41 4.82
N ILE A 6 -15.64 2.39 5.65
CA ILE A 6 -14.25 2.72 5.99
C ILE A 6 -13.57 1.51 6.62
N ALA A 7 -14.21 0.88 7.62
CA ALA A 7 -13.69 -0.33 8.26
C ALA A 7 -13.52 -1.49 7.27
N ALA A 8 -14.49 -1.72 6.39
CA ALA A 8 -14.40 -2.76 5.35
C ALA A 8 -13.22 -2.52 4.40
N THR A 9 -13.03 -1.28 3.93
CA THR A 9 -11.89 -0.93 3.07
C THR A 9 -10.54 -1.11 3.78
N GLY A 10 -10.49 -0.82 5.08
CA GLY A 10 -9.31 -1.08 5.91
C GLY A 10 -9.01 -2.58 6.06
N MET A 11 -10.02 -3.41 6.30
CA MET A 11 -9.85 -4.86 6.39
C MET A 11 -9.40 -5.47 5.06
N ASP A 12 -9.98 -5.05 3.94
CA ASP A 12 -9.58 -5.52 2.61
C ASP A 12 -8.13 -5.14 2.27
N ALA A 13 -7.72 -3.91 2.65
CA ALA A 13 -6.33 -3.48 2.53
C ALA A 13 -5.37 -4.35 3.36
N GLN A 14 -5.75 -4.70 4.60
CA GLN A 14 -4.95 -5.61 5.44
C GLN A 14 -4.90 -7.02 4.87
N GLN A 15 -6.02 -7.54 4.38
CA GLN A 15 -6.08 -8.86 3.74
C GLN A 15 -5.13 -8.94 2.55
N THR A 16 -5.12 -7.91 1.70
CA THR A 16 -4.23 -7.84 0.53
C THR A 16 -2.77 -7.70 0.94
N ARG A 17 -2.47 -6.90 1.97
CA ARG A 17 -1.12 -6.78 2.53
C ARG A 17 -0.59 -8.14 3.00
N VAL A 18 -1.41 -8.89 3.74
CA VAL A 18 -1.05 -10.23 4.22
C VAL A 18 -0.83 -11.17 3.03
N ALA A 19 -1.69 -11.14 2.01
CA ALA A 19 -1.53 -11.97 0.82
C ALA A 19 -0.19 -11.71 0.09
N VAL A 20 0.22 -10.45 -0.06
CA VAL A 20 1.51 -10.10 -0.67
C VAL A 20 2.69 -10.58 0.20
N ILE A 21 2.61 -10.41 1.52
CA ILE A 21 3.64 -10.92 2.44
C ILE A 21 3.74 -12.45 2.36
N SER A 22 2.61 -13.15 2.38
CA SER A 22 2.55 -14.60 2.24
C SER A 22 3.15 -15.07 0.91
N ASN A 23 2.89 -14.37 -0.19
CA ASN A 23 3.48 -14.68 -1.49
C ASN A 23 5.02 -14.51 -1.48
N ASN A 24 5.54 -13.46 -0.84
CA ASN A 24 6.98 -13.27 -0.69
C ASN A 24 7.62 -14.39 0.12
N ILE A 25 7.01 -14.78 1.25
CA ILE A 25 7.51 -15.85 2.10
C ILE A 25 7.50 -17.19 1.35
N ALA A 26 6.41 -17.49 0.63
CA ALA A 26 6.29 -18.72 -0.14
C ALA A 26 7.36 -18.86 -1.24
N ASN A 27 7.85 -17.75 -1.79
CA ASN A 27 8.86 -17.73 -2.85
C ASN A 27 10.26 -17.31 -2.36
N MET A 28 10.49 -17.26 -1.04
CA MET A 28 11.76 -16.80 -0.47
C MET A 28 12.97 -17.62 -0.95
N SER A 29 12.77 -18.91 -1.25
CA SER A 29 13.83 -19.81 -1.72
C SER A 29 13.88 -19.95 -3.26
N THR A 30 13.01 -19.25 -4.00
CA THR A 30 12.98 -19.32 -5.46
C THR A 30 14.10 -18.45 -6.04
N THR A 31 14.97 -19.06 -6.86
CA THR A 31 16.07 -18.34 -7.52
C THR A 31 15.56 -17.14 -8.31
N ALA A 32 16.26 -16.00 -8.19
CA ALA A 32 15.94 -14.73 -8.85
C ALA A 32 14.54 -14.15 -8.52
N PHE A 33 13.91 -14.57 -7.42
CA PHE A 33 12.65 -13.95 -6.98
C PHE A 33 12.89 -12.53 -6.44
N SER A 34 12.21 -11.55 -7.03
CA SER A 34 12.17 -10.18 -6.51
C SER A 34 10.96 -9.99 -5.58
N THR A 35 11.20 -9.42 -4.40
CA THR A 35 10.15 -9.22 -3.39
C THR A 35 9.14 -8.16 -3.85
N ARG A 36 7.89 -8.29 -3.40
CA ARG A 36 6.80 -7.37 -3.74
C ARG A 36 6.29 -6.62 -2.53
N ARG A 37 5.83 -5.39 -2.71
CA ARG A 37 5.24 -4.56 -1.65
C ARG A 37 3.89 -4.01 -2.08
N ALA A 38 2.87 -4.22 -1.25
CA ALA A 38 1.57 -3.58 -1.43
C ALA A 38 1.62 -2.12 -0.95
N GLU A 39 1.21 -1.21 -1.81
CA GLU A 39 1.13 0.22 -1.54
C GLU A 39 -0.32 0.68 -1.47
N PHE A 40 -0.61 1.59 -0.56
CA PHE A 40 -1.97 2.02 -0.25
C PHE A 40 -2.06 3.54 -0.27
N VAL A 41 -3.21 4.04 -0.68
CA VAL A 41 -3.55 5.46 -0.70
C VAL A 41 -4.89 5.68 -0.03
N ASP A 42 -5.05 6.84 0.59
CA ASP A 42 -6.33 7.27 1.12
C ASP A 42 -7.35 7.51 -0.01
N LEU A 43 -8.62 7.45 0.37
CA LEU A 43 -9.72 7.86 -0.47
C LEU A 43 -10.03 9.34 -0.24
N HIS A 44 -10.74 9.94 -1.19
CA HIS A 44 -11.12 11.35 -1.14
C HIS A 44 -11.77 11.74 0.21
N TYR A 45 -11.60 13.00 0.60
CA TYR A 45 -12.18 13.53 1.84
C TYR A 45 -13.52 14.19 1.54
N GLN A 46 -14.57 13.82 2.28
CA GLN A 46 -15.85 14.48 2.19
C GLN A 46 -15.90 15.66 3.16
N GLN A 47 -16.10 16.86 2.62
CA GLN A 47 -16.28 18.07 3.41
C GLN A 47 -17.73 18.18 3.91
N ILE A 48 -17.94 17.93 5.20
CA ILE A 48 -19.25 18.02 5.85
C ILE A 48 -19.58 19.48 6.18
N ARG A 49 -18.56 20.27 6.56
CA ARG A 49 -18.69 21.67 6.90
C ARG A 49 -17.51 22.46 6.36
N ALA A 50 -17.80 23.50 5.58
CA ALA A 50 -16.74 24.37 5.10
C ALA A 50 -16.14 25.23 6.22
N PRO A 51 -14.82 25.45 6.22
CA PRO A 51 -14.20 26.48 7.04
C PRO A 51 -14.88 27.81 6.75
N GLY A 52 -15.25 28.56 7.79
CA GLY A 52 -15.94 29.84 7.60
C GLY A 52 -17.47 29.76 7.47
N ALA A 53 -18.08 28.57 7.51
CA ALA A 53 -19.53 28.44 7.44
C ALA A 53 -20.22 29.02 8.69
N ILE A 54 -21.27 29.81 8.48
CA ILE A 54 -22.05 30.46 9.54
C ILE A 54 -22.78 29.37 10.35
N SER A 55 -22.52 29.27 11.65
CA SER A 55 -23.36 28.47 12.53
C SER A 55 -24.53 29.33 12.99
N SER A 56 -25.74 29.08 12.48
CA SER A 56 -26.98 29.69 13.00
C SER A 56 -27.06 29.40 14.51
N SER A 57 -27.16 30.34 15.45
CA SER A 57 -28.00 31.54 15.52
C SER A 57 -27.30 32.77 16.15
N THR A 58 -25.97 32.73 16.34
CA THR A 58 -25.21 33.76 17.10
C THR A 58 -24.15 34.49 16.27
N GLY A 59 -24.09 34.28 14.95
CA GLY A 59 -23.11 34.95 14.07
C GLY A 59 -21.65 34.50 14.28
N LEU A 60 -21.42 33.48 15.09
CA LEU A 60 -20.09 32.90 15.27
C LEU A 60 -19.71 32.05 14.05
N ILE A 61 -18.60 32.43 13.43
CA ILE A 61 -17.91 31.67 12.40
C ILE A 61 -17.25 30.47 13.10
N ALA A 62 -17.61 29.24 12.74
CA ALA A 62 -16.85 28.10 13.23
C ALA A 62 -15.48 28.09 12.51
N PRO A 63 -14.36 28.18 13.23
CA PRO A 63 -13.04 28.34 12.61
C PRO A 63 -12.52 27.05 11.95
N GLY A 64 -13.03 25.87 12.35
CA GLY A 64 -12.65 24.58 11.77
C GLY A 64 -13.65 24.06 10.75
N GLY A 65 -13.17 23.69 9.55
CA GLY A 65 -13.93 22.81 8.64
C GLY A 65 -14.00 21.39 9.20
N ILE A 66 -15.00 20.62 8.76
CA ILE A 66 -15.11 19.19 9.09
C ILE A 66 -14.92 18.42 7.79
N GLU A 67 -13.84 17.65 7.73
CA GLU A 67 -13.53 16.74 6.62
C GLU A 67 -13.45 15.30 7.13
N LEU A 68 -14.11 14.38 6.43
CA LEU A 68 -14.13 12.97 6.76
C LEU A 68 -13.46 12.16 5.65
N GLY A 69 -12.38 11.45 5.97
CA GLY A 69 -11.71 10.54 5.05
C GLY A 69 -12.58 9.34 4.72
N LEU A 70 -12.69 9.01 3.42
CA LEU A 70 -13.61 7.98 2.94
C LEU A 70 -13.05 6.55 2.95
N GLY A 71 -11.88 6.33 3.55
CA GLY A 71 -11.24 5.02 3.69
C GLY A 71 -9.89 4.92 2.97
N VAL A 72 -9.50 3.71 2.60
CA VAL A 72 -8.22 3.40 1.95
C VAL A 72 -8.42 2.46 0.78
N ARG A 73 -7.55 2.50 -0.23
CA ARG A 73 -7.49 1.48 -1.29
C ARG A 73 -6.06 1.09 -1.60
N MET A 74 -5.88 -0.09 -2.16
CA MET A 74 -4.60 -0.47 -2.76
C MET A 74 -4.35 0.41 -4.00
N SER A 75 -3.16 0.97 -4.09
CA SER A 75 -2.68 1.76 -5.23
C SER A 75 -1.99 0.87 -6.24
N THR A 76 -0.96 0.14 -5.79
CA THR A 76 -0.15 -0.72 -6.64
C THR A 76 0.55 -1.80 -5.81
N VAL A 77 1.10 -2.81 -6.49
CA VAL A 77 2.07 -3.74 -5.92
C VAL A 77 3.40 -3.49 -6.61
N SER A 78 4.31 -2.83 -5.91
CA SER A 78 5.65 -2.52 -6.43
C SER A 78 6.58 -3.73 -6.26
N VAL A 79 7.49 -3.91 -7.21
CA VAL A 79 8.54 -4.92 -7.15
C VAL A 79 9.81 -4.26 -6.64
N ASN A 80 10.44 -4.83 -5.62
CA ASN A 80 11.76 -4.43 -5.20
C ASN A 80 12.81 -5.23 -6.00
N ILE A 81 13.44 -4.55 -6.96
CA ILE A 81 14.49 -5.09 -7.82
C ILE A 81 15.84 -4.72 -7.19
N GLU A 82 16.23 -5.49 -6.19
CA GLU A 82 17.54 -5.43 -5.54
C GLU A 82 18.31 -6.73 -5.81
N GLN A 83 19.64 -6.62 -5.93
CA GLN A 83 20.49 -7.79 -6.09
C GLN A 83 20.47 -8.62 -4.80
N GLY A 84 20.07 -9.88 -4.91
CA GLY A 84 20.15 -10.85 -3.81
C GLY A 84 21.55 -11.41 -3.60
N ALA A 85 21.70 -12.22 -2.55
CA ALA A 85 22.95 -12.95 -2.33
C ALA A 85 23.17 -13.99 -3.43
N LEU A 86 24.34 -13.95 -4.06
CA LEU A 86 24.78 -14.99 -4.98
C LEU A 86 25.32 -16.18 -4.20
N ARG A 87 24.90 -17.38 -4.58
CA ARG A 87 25.41 -18.63 -4.01
C ARG A 87 26.07 -19.42 -5.12
N GLN A 88 27.36 -19.73 -4.94
CA GLN A 88 28.07 -20.61 -5.85
C GLN A 88 27.43 -22.00 -5.81
N THR A 89 27.04 -22.48 -6.97
CA THR A 89 26.70 -23.88 -7.20
C THR A 89 27.90 -24.52 -7.89
N SER A 90 28.27 -25.75 -7.52
CA SER A 90 29.40 -26.46 -8.14
C SER A 90 29.06 -27.01 -9.54
N SER A 91 28.14 -26.37 -10.25
CA SER A 91 27.61 -26.76 -11.56
C SER A 91 28.22 -25.85 -12.63
N ASP A 92 28.79 -26.45 -13.68
CA ASP A 92 29.46 -25.71 -14.76
C ASP A 92 28.47 -24.93 -15.65
N LEU A 93 27.17 -25.20 -15.55
CA LEU A 93 26.12 -24.61 -16.38
C LEU A 93 25.26 -23.57 -15.64
N ASP A 94 25.53 -23.34 -14.36
CA ASP A 94 24.78 -22.39 -13.56
C ASP A 94 25.43 -21.01 -13.65
N LEU A 95 24.75 -20.07 -14.30
CA LEU A 95 25.20 -18.69 -14.48
C LEU A 95 24.31 -17.71 -13.70
N ALA A 96 24.90 -16.63 -13.22
CA ALA A 96 24.20 -15.51 -12.59
C ALA A 96 24.73 -14.18 -13.12
N VAL A 97 23.86 -13.17 -13.22
CA VAL A 97 24.25 -11.80 -13.54
C VAL A 97 24.60 -11.06 -12.25
N GLU A 98 25.79 -10.46 -12.21
CA GLU A 98 26.21 -9.55 -11.14
C GLU A 98 26.00 -8.10 -11.58
N GLY A 99 25.11 -7.39 -10.87
CA GLY A 99 24.71 -6.03 -11.21
C GLY A 99 23.39 -5.99 -11.98
N ARG A 100 23.16 -4.90 -12.71
CA ARG A 100 21.89 -4.70 -13.45
C ARG A 100 21.94 -5.43 -14.79
N GLY A 101 20.97 -6.30 -15.03
CA GLY A 101 20.81 -6.98 -16.31
C GLY A 101 19.79 -8.11 -16.21
N PHE A 102 19.34 -8.58 -17.36
CA PHE A 102 18.54 -9.79 -17.52
C PHE A 102 19.24 -10.69 -18.55
N PHE A 103 19.03 -12.01 -18.48
CA PHE A 103 19.58 -12.97 -19.45
C PHE A 103 18.93 -12.84 -20.83
#